data_AF-B9XNY9-F1
#
_entry.id   AF-B9XNY9-F1
#
_cell.length_a   1.000
_cell.length_b   1.000
_cell.length_c   1.000
_cell.angle_alpha   90.00
_cell.angle_beta   90.00
_cell.angle_gamma   90.00
#
_symmetry.space_group_name_H-M   'P 1'
#
loop_
_entity.id
_entity.type
_entity.pdbx_description
1 polymer ?
#
loop_
_entity_poly.entity_id
_entity_poly.type
_entity_poly.pdbx_seq_one_letter_code
_entity_poly.pdbx_strand_id
1 'polypeptide(L)'
;MGIERRALSGYVGGSMFTGIVEETGTIERIKPSVKSIELVVRAKICARGLKLGESVSVNGCCLTVVKVSAVKKGGGKLVHFDLLQETWNRTNLQSAKVGSLVNLERALAVGARLGGHFVTGHIDGTGRIIRWERSGQDHVLEIAAPAEVMRYVIFKGSIAVDGISLTVAQVSKKSFRIWIIPHTFEVTALRERAVGDAVNLEADLLGKYVHQFVSVRE
;
A
#
# COMPACT_ATOMS: atom_id res chain seq x y z
N MET A 1 -0.50 42.04 23.64
CA MET A 1 -1.52 40.97 23.78
C MET A 1 -1.15 39.87 22.80
N GLY A 2 -0.46 38.85 23.31
CA GLY A 2 0.06 37.74 22.50
C GLY A 2 -1.05 36.77 22.14
N ILE A 3 -1.17 36.47 20.85
CA ILE A 3 -2.01 35.38 20.36
C ILE A 3 -1.24 34.08 20.65
N GLU A 4 -1.69 33.34 21.67
CA GLU A 4 -1.26 31.97 21.89
C GLU A 4 -1.57 31.13 20.64
N ARG A 5 -0.52 30.71 19.94
CA ARG A 5 -0.63 29.64 18.95
C ARG A 5 -0.90 28.33 19.72
N ARG A 6 -2.18 27.97 19.87
CA ARG A 6 -2.55 26.58 20.13
C ARG A 6 -1.90 25.72 19.06
N ALA A 7 -0.97 24.85 19.46
CA ALA A 7 -0.43 23.83 18.60
C ALA A 7 -1.60 22.94 18.14
N LEU A 8 -1.87 22.96 16.83
CA LEU A 8 -2.77 22.00 16.18
C LEU A 8 -2.12 20.61 16.28
N SER A 9 -2.37 19.92 17.39
CA SER A 9 -2.20 18.48 17.51
C SER A 9 -3.24 17.84 16.58
N GLY A 10 -2.81 17.36 15.40
CA GLY A 10 -3.70 16.57 14.53
C GLY A 10 -3.45 16.66 13.03
N TYR A 11 -2.59 17.55 12.52
CA TYR A 11 -2.32 17.58 11.08
C TYR A 11 -1.23 16.57 10.72
N VAL A 12 -1.65 15.33 10.40
CA VAL A 12 -0.83 14.39 9.63
C VAL A 12 -0.74 14.99 8.23
N GLY A 13 0.39 15.61 7.88
CA GLY A 13 0.64 16.04 6.51
C GLY A 13 0.47 14.83 5.59
N GLY A 14 -0.52 14.86 4.71
CA GLY A 14 -0.85 13.74 3.83
C GLY A 14 0.38 13.34 3.02
N SER A 15 0.91 12.16 3.29
CA SER A 15 2.02 11.60 2.50
C SER A 15 1.44 11.05 1.21
N MET A 16 2.08 11.35 0.08
CA MET A 16 1.70 10.83 -1.22
C MET A 16 2.75 9.85 -1.72
N PHE A 17 2.32 8.90 -2.51
CA PHE A 17 3.10 7.88 -3.17
C PHE A 17 2.70 7.83 -4.66
N THR A 18 3.42 7.04 -5.44
CA THR A 18 3.19 6.89 -6.87
C THR A 18 2.67 5.51 -7.25
N GLY A 19 2.76 4.56 -6.31
CA GLY A 19 2.49 3.15 -6.54
C GLY A 19 3.62 2.44 -7.31
N ILE A 20 4.81 3.04 -7.37
CA ILE A 20 6.00 2.40 -7.94
C ILE A 20 6.81 1.84 -6.78
N VAL A 21 6.64 0.53 -6.54
CA VAL A 21 7.35 -0.19 -5.47
C VAL A 21 8.86 -0.08 -5.67
N GLU A 22 9.56 0.39 -4.64
CA GLU A 22 11.01 0.58 -4.67
C GLU A 22 11.77 -0.68 -4.26
N GLU A 23 11.20 -1.46 -3.34
CA GLU A 23 11.74 -2.75 -2.94
C GLU A 23 10.68 -3.65 -2.31
N THR A 24 11.01 -4.93 -2.21
CA THR A 24 10.29 -5.86 -1.33
C THR A 24 11.03 -5.99 0.00
N GLY A 25 10.39 -5.60 1.10
CA GLY A 25 10.86 -5.80 2.47
C GLY A 25 10.42 -7.14 3.06
N THR A 26 10.94 -7.47 4.24
CA THR A 26 10.58 -8.69 4.99
C THR A 26 10.13 -8.33 6.40
N ILE A 27 9.00 -8.87 6.83
CA ILE A 27 8.52 -8.69 8.21
C ILE A 27 9.40 -9.50 9.16
N GLU A 28 10.04 -8.82 10.12
CA GLU A 28 10.94 -9.42 11.11
C GLU A 28 10.26 -9.62 12.46
N ARG A 29 9.29 -8.77 12.79
CA ARG A 29 8.52 -8.87 14.04
C ARG A 29 7.13 -8.28 13.86
N ILE A 30 6.16 -8.97 14.44
CA ILE A 30 4.81 -8.46 14.70
C ILE A 30 4.58 -8.63 16.20
N LYS A 31 4.27 -7.54 16.90
CA LYS A 31 3.93 -7.58 18.33
C LYS A 31 2.59 -6.87 18.56
N PRO A 32 1.48 -7.62 18.57
CA PRO A 32 0.17 -7.08 18.90
C PRO A 32 0.11 -6.65 20.37
N SER A 33 -0.64 -5.59 20.64
CA SER A 33 -1.03 -5.16 21.97
C SER A 33 -2.48 -4.70 21.96
N VAL A 34 -3.04 -4.39 23.13
CA VAL A 34 -4.44 -3.93 23.25
C VAL A 34 -4.68 -2.60 22.52
N LYS A 35 -3.66 -1.75 22.38
CA LYS A 35 -3.80 -0.38 21.84
C LYS A 35 -3.19 -0.20 20.46
N SER A 36 -2.19 -0.99 20.11
CA SER A 36 -1.44 -0.86 18.85
C SER A 36 -0.75 -2.17 18.46
N ILE A 37 -0.34 -2.26 17.21
CA ILE A 37 0.50 -3.35 16.71
C ILE A 37 1.85 -2.78 16.34
N GLU A 38 2.92 -3.25 16.98
CA GLU A 38 4.27 -2.96 16.50
C GLU A 38 4.57 -3.87 15.31
N LEU A 39 4.86 -3.26 14.15
CA LEU A 39 5.33 -3.95 12.96
C LEU A 39 6.78 -3.55 12.70
N VAL A 40 7.66 -4.55 12.51
CA VAL A 40 9.07 -4.32 12.17
C VAL A 40 9.38 -4.97 10.84
N VAL A 41 9.81 -4.15 9.88
CA VAL A 41 10.14 -4.57 8.52
C VAL A 41 11.63 -4.33 8.26
N ARG A 42 12.31 -5.34 7.75
CA ARG A 42 13.66 -5.20 7.19
C ARG A 42 13.57 -4.60 5.80
N ALA A 43 14.28 -3.49 5.59
CA ALA A 43 14.33 -2.75 4.34
C ALA A 43 15.77 -2.35 4.00
N LYS A 44 16.12 -2.27 2.71
CA LYS A 44 17.48 -1.92 2.25
C LYS A 44 17.51 -0.58 1.54
N ILE A 45 16.60 -0.35 0.60
CA ILE A 45 16.53 0.87 -0.24
C ILE A 45 15.70 1.93 0.47
N CYS A 46 14.47 1.61 0.87
CA CYS A 46 13.55 2.51 1.56
C CYS A 46 14.05 2.94 2.94
N ALA A 47 14.98 2.19 3.55
CA ALA A 47 15.60 2.59 4.82
C ALA A 47 16.81 3.53 4.67
N ARG A 48 17.25 3.85 3.45
CA ARG A 48 18.37 4.77 3.20
C ARG A 48 17.91 6.21 3.42
N GLY A 49 18.57 6.91 4.33
CA GLY A 49 18.25 8.29 4.67
C GLY A 49 16.94 8.49 5.43
N LEU A 50 16.20 7.41 5.73
CA LEU A 50 14.89 7.45 6.37
C LEU A 50 14.99 8.01 7.80
N LYS A 51 14.13 8.98 8.11
CA LYS A 51 14.06 9.66 9.41
C LYS A 51 12.79 9.29 10.18
N LEU A 52 12.82 9.52 11.48
CA LEU A 52 11.65 9.41 12.34
C LEU A 52 10.56 10.39 11.89
N GLY A 53 9.31 9.93 11.88
CA GLY A 53 8.16 10.73 11.45
C GLY A 53 7.93 10.76 9.94
N GLU A 54 8.84 10.22 9.12
CA GLU A 54 8.59 10.04 7.69
C GLU A 54 7.63 8.88 7.42
N SER A 55 6.99 8.90 6.25
CA SER A 55 6.01 7.90 5.85
C SER A 55 6.59 6.92 4.82
N VAL A 56 6.28 5.64 5.03
CA VAL A 56 6.57 4.55 4.09
C VAL A 56 5.28 3.79 3.83
N SER A 57 4.99 3.55 2.57
CA SER A 57 3.92 2.67 2.13
C SER A 57 4.36 1.23 2.34
N VAL A 58 3.58 0.44 3.09
CA VAL A 58 3.78 -0.99 3.33
C VAL A 58 2.57 -1.75 2.81
N ASN A 59 2.75 -2.49 1.72
CA ASN A 59 1.64 -3.05 0.91
C ASN A 59 0.58 -1.98 0.58
N GLY A 60 1.01 -0.77 0.23
CA GLY A 60 0.09 0.33 -0.04
C GLY A 60 -0.43 1.03 1.19
N CYS A 61 -0.20 0.55 2.41
CA CYS A 61 -0.67 1.26 3.61
C CYS A 61 0.38 2.29 4.05
N CYS A 62 0.00 3.56 4.14
CA CYS A 62 0.87 4.63 4.62
C CYS A 62 1.12 4.46 6.13
N LEU A 63 2.37 4.16 6.51
CA LEU A 63 2.79 3.99 7.91
C LEU A 63 3.90 4.97 8.29
N THR A 64 3.81 5.51 9.50
CA THR A 64 4.81 6.44 10.05
C THR A 64 5.95 5.71 10.74
N VAL A 65 7.17 6.07 10.39
CA VAL A 65 8.39 5.49 10.97
C VAL A 65 8.59 5.98 12.40
N VAL A 66 8.52 5.06 13.37
CA VAL A 66 8.72 5.36 14.80
C VAL A 66 10.12 5.01 15.30
N LYS A 67 10.84 4.15 14.56
CA LYS A 67 12.24 3.80 14.85
C LYS A 67 12.92 3.22 13.62
N VAL A 68 14.21 3.53 13.46
CA VAL A 68 15.11 2.84 12.52
C VAL A 68 16.27 2.27 13.31
N SER A 69 16.56 0.98 13.16
CA SER A 69 17.66 0.32 13.88
C SER A 69 18.50 -0.58 12.97
N ALA A 70 19.75 -0.83 13.36
CA ALA A 70 20.67 -1.65 12.59
C ALA A 70 20.28 -3.13 12.64
N VAL A 71 20.48 -3.84 11.54
CA VAL A 71 20.35 -5.30 11.47
C VAL A 71 21.69 -5.93 11.86
N LYS A 72 21.68 -6.93 12.75
CA LYS A 72 22.90 -7.62 13.19
C LYS A 72 23.61 -8.41 12.07
N LYS A 73 22.85 -9.01 11.14
CA LYS A 73 23.34 -9.82 10.00
C LYS A 73 22.40 -9.73 8.79
N GLY A 74 22.94 -9.71 7.57
CA GLY A 74 22.15 -9.78 6.32
C GLY A 74 21.81 -8.45 5.64
N GLY A 75 22.44 -7.35 6.06
CA GLY A 75 22.30 -6.02 5.44
C GLY A 75 20.93 -5.36 5.65
N GLY A 76 20.84 -4.07 5.30
CA GLY A 76 19.64 -3.25 5.49
C GLY A 76 19.48 -2.68 6.91
N LYS A 77 18.29 -2.16 7.21
CA LYS A 77 17.89 -1.65 8.52
C LYS A 77 16.51 -2.19 8.88
N LEU A 78 16.22 -2.23 10.17
CA LEU A 78 14.88 -2.50 10.69
C LEU A 78 14.14 -1.16 10.78
N VAL A 79 13.00 -1.08 10.11
CA VAL A 79 12.07 0.04 10.17
C VAL A 79 10.89 -0.40 11.02
N HIS A 80 10.57 0.37 12.05
CA HIS A 80 9.50 0.08 12.99
C HIS A 80 8.34 1.03 12.74
N PHE A 81 7.14 0.48 12.86
CA PHE A 81 5.87 1.18 12.72
C PHE A 81 4.96 0.80 13.89
N ASP A 82 4.21 1.77 14.39
CA ASP A 82 3.10 1.54 15.32
C ASP A 82 1.79 1.70 14.57
N LEU A 83 1.05 0.60 14.43
CA LEU A 83 -0.22 0.57 13.71
C LEU A 83 -1.38 0.71 14.69
N LEU A 84 -2.39 1.48 14.30
CA LEU A 84 -3.69 1.44 14.93
C LEU A 84 -4.34 0.08 14.70
N GLN A 85 -5.20 -0.35 15.64
CA GLN A 85 -5.98 -1.58 15.47
C GLN A 85 -6.86 -1.53 14.22
N GLU A 86 -7.39 -0.35 13.89
CA GLU A 86 -8.18 -0.12 12.67
C GLU A 86 -7.35 -0.42 11.40
N THR A 87 -6.15 0.14 11.30
CA THR A 87 -5.23 -0.10 10.18
C THR A 87 -4.89 -1.58 10.04
N TRP A 88 -4.63 -2.25 11.17
CA TRP A 88 -4.37 -3.68 11.19
C TRP A 88 -5.57 -4.47 10.62
N ASN A 89 -6.78 -4.21 11.14
CA ASN A 89 -8.00 -4.94 10.77
C ASN A 89 -8.47 -4.66 9.33
N ARG A 90 -8.18 -3.48 8.79
CA ARG A 90 -8.62 -3.06 7.44
C ARG A 90 -7.64 -3.36 6.33
N THR A 91 -6.47 -3.91 6.65
CA THR A 91 -5.45 -4.25 5.66
C THR A 91 -5.13 -5.74 5.70
N ASN A 92 -4.42 -6.22 4.68
CA ASN A 92 -3.90 -7.58 4.62
C ASN A 92 -2.75 -7.83 5.61
N LEU A 93 -2.26 -6.78 6.30
CA LEU A 93 -1.22 -6.91 7.30
C LEU A 93 -1.65 -7.81 8.45
N GLN A 94 -2.96 -7.88 8.78
CA GLN A 94 -3.46 -8.81 9.80
C GLN A 94 -3.22 -10.29 9.49
N SER A 95 -3.08 -10.63 8.22
CA SER A 95 -2.83 -12.01 7.78
C SER A 95 -1.34 -12.30 7.58
N ALA A 96 -0.49 -11.27 7.69
CA ALA A 96 0.94 -11.40 7.52
C ALA A 96 1.58 -12.10 8.72
N LYS A 97 2.72 -12.74 8.47
CA LYS A 97 3.50 -13.46 9.47
C LYS A 97 4.95 -12.96 9.45
N VAL A 98 5.70 -13.29 10.50
CA VAL A 98 7.16 -13.11 10.45
C VAL A 98 7.71 -13.93 9.28
N GLY A 99 8.56 -13.29 8.47
CA GLY A 99 9.09 -13.82 7.21
C GLY A 99 8.28 -13.43 5.97
N SER A 100 7.04 -12.94 6.11
CA SER A 100 6.25 -12.49 4.97
C SER A 100 6.91 -11.31 4.26
N LEU A 101 6.83 -11.33 2.93
CA LEU A 101 7.25 -10.21 2.10
C LEU A 101 6.19 -9.10 2.03
N VAL A 102 6.66 -7.86 1.95
CA VAL A 102 5.81 -6.67 1.78
C VAL A 102 6.41 -5.70 0.76
N ASN A 103 5.55 -5.08 -0.04
CA ASN A 103 5.94 -4.00 -0.95
C ASN A 103 6.24 -2.73 -0.16
N LEU A 104 7.35 -2.06 -0.48
CA LEU A 104 7.77 -0.82 0.15
C LEU A 104 7.95 0.30 -0.88
N GLU A 105 7.44 1.48 -0.54
CA GLU A 105 7.66 2.73 -1.28
C GLU A 105 7.77 3.89 -0.27
N ARG A 106 8.77 4.76 -0.42
CA ARG A 106 8.89 5.98 0.39
C ARG A 106 7.93 7.05 -0.10
N ALA A 107 7.54 7.96 0.78
CA ALA A 107 6.76 9.12 0.38
C ALA A 107 7.48 9.91 -0.74
N LEU A 108 6.69 10.37 -1.70
CA LEU A 108 7.16 11.09 -2.88
C LEU A 108 7.87 12.38 -2.48
N ALA A 109 9.14 12.51 -2.89
CA ALA A 109 9.90 13.74 -2.69
C ALA A 109 9.38 14.86 -3.61
N VAL A 110 9.44 16.11 -3.13
CA VAL A 110 9.12 17.29 -3.96
C VAL A 110 10.05 17.32 -5.18
N GLY A 111 9.47 17.47 -6.38
CA GLY A 111 10.21 17.49 -7.64
C GLY A 111 10.59 16.11 -8.20
N ALA A 112 10.25 15.02 -7.51
CA ALA A 112 10.42 13.68 -8.04
C ALA A 112 9.38 13.34 -9.11
N ARG A 113 9.68 12.31 -9.92
CA ARG A 113 8.78 11.85 -11.00
C ARG A 113 7.59 11.07 -10.41
N LEU A 114 6.38 11.41 -10.86
CA LEU A 114 5.19 10.60 -10.64
C LEU A 114 5.13 9.50 -11.72
N GLY A 115 5.66 8.31 -11.42
CA GLY A 115 5.78 7.21 -12.38
C GLY A 115 4.53 6.36 -12.57
N GLY A 116 3.68 6.29 -11.54
CA GLY A 116 2.37 5.62 -11.59
C GLY A 116 1.24 6.63 -11.55
N HIS A 117 0.42 6.61 -10.50
CA HIS A 117 -0.67 7.55 -10.27
C HIS A 117 -0.64 8.07 -8.83
N PHE A 118 -1.57 8.95 -8.46
CA PHE A 118 -1.66 9.45 -7.09
C PHE A 118 -2.15 8.35 -6.14
N VAL A 119 -1.24 7.88 -5.28
CA VAL A 119 -1.52 6.91 -4.22
C VAL A 119 -1.35 7.62 -2.89
N THR A 120 -2.37 7.58 -2.03
CA THR A 120 -2.36 8.21 -0.69
C THR A 120 -1.85 7.26 0.39
N GLY A 121 -1.96 5.97 0.12
CA GLY A 121 -1.72 4.91 1.06
C GLY A 121 -2.84 4.71 2.09
N HIS A 122 -4.03 5.24 1.80
CA HIS A 122 -5.25 5.02 2.56
C HIS A 122 -6.07 3.90 1.92
N ILE A 123 -5.93 2.69 2.47
CA ILE A 123 -6.59 1.50 1.94
C ILE A 123 -8.10 1.61 2.09
N ASP A 124 -8.82 1.46 0.97
CA ASP A 124 -10.28 1.51 0.94
C ASP A 124 -10.86 0.20 1.48
N GLY A 125 -10.27 -0.92 1.08
CA GLY A 125 -10.66 -2.25 1.53
C GLY A 125 -9.69 -3.34 1.05
N THR A 126 -9.98 -4.57 1.42
CA THR A 126 -9.20 -5.74 1.01
C THR A 126 -9.92 -6.52 -0.07
N GLY A 127 -9.20 -6.86 -1.14
CA GLY A 127 -9.64 -7.78 -2.17
C GLY A 127 -9.13 -9.19 -1.94
N ARG A 128 -9.69 -10.17 -2.67
CA ARG A 128 -9.22 -11.56 -2.68
C ARG A 128 -8.81 -11.98 -4.08
N ILE A 129 -7.62 -12.55 -4.22
CA ILE A 129 -7.16 -13.12 -5.49
C ILE A 129 -8.04 -14.34 -5.83
N ILE A 130 -8.72 -14.30 -6.96
CA ILE A 130 -9.58 -15.39 -7.45
C ILE A 130 -9.01 -16.07 -8.70
N ARG A 131 -8.04 -15.44 -9.38
CA ARG A 131 -7.27 -16.03 -10.47
C ARG A 131 -5.84 -15.51 -10.45
N TRP A 132 -4.89 -16.42 -10.61
CA TRP A 132 -3.46 -16.12 -10.68
C TRP A 132 -2.78 -17.14 -11.58
N GLU A 133 -2.49 -16.75 -12.82
CA GLU A 133 -1.95 -17.67 -13.82
C GLU A 133 -1.01 -16.96 -14.79
N ARG A 134 -0.07 -17.72 -15.36
CA ARG A 134 0.77 -17.24 -16.46
C ARG A 134 -0.01 -17.20 -17.76
N SER A 135 0.26 -16.17 -18.57
CA SER A 135 -0.24 -16.02 -19.92
C SER A 135 0.87 -15.44 -20.79
N GLY A 136 1.60 -16.32 -21.48
CA GLY A 136 2.83 -15.95 -22.18
C GLY A 136 3.92 -15.56 -21.18
N GLN A 137 4.46 -14.35 -21.31
CA GLN A 137 5.46 -13.80 -20.38
C GLN A 137 4.82 -13.11 -19.17
N ASP A 138 3.55 -12.72 -19.28
CA ASP A 138 2.85 -11.97 -18.24
C ASP A 138 2.05 -12.90 -17.33
N HIS A 139 1.48 -12.33 -16.26
CA HIS A 139 0.52 -13.00 -15.40
C HIS A 139 -0.84 -12.30 -15.48
N VAL A 140 -1.91 -13.09 -15.48
CA VAL A 140 -3.28 -12.62 -15.30
C VAL A 140 -3.63 -12.70 -13.82
N LEU A 141 -3.95 -11.55 -13.25
CA LEU A 141 -4.47 -11.40 -11.89
C LEU A 141 -5.94 -11.03 -11.97
N GLU A 142 -6.82 -11.82 -11.36
CA GLU A 142 -8.20 -11.42 -11.12
C GLU A 142 -8.46 -11.31 -9.61
N ILE A 143 -9.00 -10.17 -9.19
CA ILE A 143 -9.27 -9.86 -7.78
C ILE A 143 -10.77 -9.63 -7.62
N ALA A 144 -11.38 -10.38 -6.71
CA ALA A 144 -12.70 -10.05 -6.19
C ALA A 144 -12.55 -8.92 -5.16
N ALA A 145 -13.41 -7.90 -5.25
CA ALA A 145 -13.31 -6.72 -4.40
C ALA A 145 -14.67 -6.28 -3.83
N PRO A 146 -14.67 -5.60 -2.67
CA PRO A 146 -15.88 -5.04 -2.08
C PRO A 146 -16.54 -3.97 -2.96
N ALA A 147 -17.85 -3.75 -2.80
CA ALA A 147 -18.62 -2.83 -3.63
C ALA A 147 -18.19 -1.36 -3.45
N GLU A 148 -17.72 -1.01 -2.25
CA GLU A 148 -17.15 0.28 -1.90
C GLU A 148 -15.87 0.59 -2.68
N VAL A 149 -15.09 -0.42 -3.08
CA VAL A 149 -13.93 -0.26 -3.96
C VAL A 149 -14.38 -0.30 -5.42
N MET A 150 -15.18 -1.31 -5.79
CA MET A 150 -15.58 -1.58 -7.17
C MET A 150 -16.28 -0.41 -7.86
N ARG A 151 -16.99 0.45 -7.12
CA ARG A 151 -17.66 1.65 -7.69
C ARG A 151 -16.70 2.65 -8.34
N TYR A 152 -15.40 2.59 -7.99
CA TYR A 152 -14.37 3.48 -8.55
C TYR A 152 -13.50 2.78 -9.60
N VAL A 153 -13.69 1.48 -9.83
CA VAL A 153 -12.86 0.68 -10.74
C VAL A 153 -13.45 0.75 -12.16
N ILE A 154 -12.69 1.29 -13.10
CA ILE A 154 -13.09 1.43 -14.50
C ILE A 154 -12.11 0.73 -15.44
N PHE A 155 -12.58 0.28 -16.61
CA PHE A 155 -11.70 -0.27 -17.65
C PHE A 155 -10.68 0.79 -18.09
N LYS A 156 -9.40 0.40 -18.16
CA LYS A 156 -8.24 1.28 -18.42
C LYS A 156 -7.97 2.36 -17.36
N GLY A 157 -8.67 2.33 -16.23
CA GLY A 157 -8.37 3.16 -15.07
C GLY A 157 -7.18 2.65 -14.26
N SER A 158 -6.71 3.48 -13.35
CA SER A 158 -5.67 3.14 -12.37
C SER A 158 -6.28 2.59 -11.08
N ILE A 159 -5.55 1.68 -10.45
CA ILE A 159 -5.81 1.18 -9.10
C ILE A 159 -4.49 0.78 -8.44
N ALA A 160 -4.35 0.98 -7.13
CA ALA A 160 -3.23 0.44 -6.39
C ALA A 160 -3.61 -0.90 -5.73
N VAL A 161 -2.82 -1.94 -6.00
CA VAL A 161 -2.95 -3.27 -5.38
C VAL A 161 -1.69 -3.59 -4.59
N ASP A 162 -1.80 -3.77 -3.28
CA ASP A 162 -0.64 -3.86 -2.37
C ASP A 162 0.37 -2.72 -2.59
N GLY A 163 -0.13 -1.52 -2.90
CA GLY A 163 0.67 -0.34 -3.20
C GLY A 163 1.31 -0.32 -4.59
N ILE A 164 0.96 -1.25 -5.47
CA ILE A 164 1.45 -1.27 -6.86
C ILE A 164 0.42 -0.57 -7.74
N SER A 165 0.83 0.50 -8.41
CA SER A 165 0.04 1.21 -9.42
C SER A 165 -0.11 0.32 -10.66
N LEU A 166 -1.36 -0.01 -10.99
CA LEU A 166 -1.69 -0.94 -12.06
C LEU A 166 -2.85 -0.43 -12.92
N THR A 167 -2.89 -0.89 -14.16
CA THR A 167 -3.95 -0.57 -15.12
C THR A 167 -4.98 -1.69 -15.17
N VAL A 168 -6.25 -1.33 -14.97
CA VAL A 168 -7.37 -2.27 -15.03
C VAL A 168 -7.62 -2.72 -16.47
N ALA A 169 -7.50 -4.01 -16.70
CA ALA A 169 -7.64 -4.64 -18.01
C ALA A 169 -9.07 -5.14 -18.30
N GLN A 170 -9.85 -5.46 -17.26
CA GLN A 170 -11.25 -5.85 -17.39
C GLN A 170 -11.98 -5.55 -16.09
N VAL A 171 -13.26 -5.20 -16.18
CA VAL A 171 -14.14 -5.01 -15.03
C VAL A 171 -15.34 -5.94 -15.16
N SER A 172 -15.64 -6.65 -14.08
CA SER A 172 -16.83 -7.48 -13.88
C SER A 172 -17.65 -6.90 -12.74
N LYS A 173 -18.83 -7.47 -12.45
CA LYS A 173 -19.71 -6.97 -11.38
C LYS A 173 -19.07 -6.96 -9.98
N LYS A 174 -18.20 -7.92 -9.68
CA LYS A 174 -17.60 -8.14 -8.34
C LYS A 174 -16.07 -8.33 -8.37
N SER A 175 -15.45 -8.16 -9.54
CA SER A 175 -14.03 -8.40 -9.73
C SER A 175 -13.46 -7.54 -10.84
N PHE A 176 -12.15 -7.41 -10.87
CA PHE A 176 -11.42 -6.79 -11.97
C PHE A 176 -10.16 -7.60 -12.31
N ARG A 177 -9.67 -7.45 -13.54
CA ARG A 177 -8.45 -8.09 -14.02
C ARG A 177 -7.35 -7.10 -14.29
N ILE A 178 -6.11 -7.53 -14.07
CA ILE A 178 -4.89 -6.77 -14.34
C ILE A 178 -3.85 -7.72 -14.96
N TRP A 179 -3.02 -7.16 -15.83
CA TRP A 179 -1.82 -7.81 -16.35
C TRP A 179 -0.60 -7.44 -15.52
N ILE A 180 0.16 -8.44 -15.09
CA ILE A 180 1.41 -8.25 -14.35
C ILE A 180 2.57 -8.68 -15.24
N ILE A 181 3.39 -7.70 -15.63
CA ILE A 181 4.60 -7.94 -16.43
C ILE A 181 5.69 -8.64 -15.60
N PRO A 182 6.66 -9.34 -16.23
CA PRO A 182 7.75 -10.04 -15.53
C PRO A 182 8.46 -9.17 -14.49
N HIS A 183 8.81 -7.93 -14.86
CA HIS A 183 9.53 -7.03 -13.97
C HIS A 183 8.74 -6.77 -12.67
N THR A 184 7.46 -6.40 -12.77
CA THR A 184 6.59 -6.15 -11.61
C THR A 184 6.43 -7.41 -10.77
N PHE A 185 6.28 -8.58 -11.38
CA PHE A 185 6.21 -9.85 -10.65
C PHE A 185 7.48 -10.11 -9.84
N GLU A 186 8.66 -9.92 -10.44
CA GLU A 186 9.96 -10.19 -9.82
C GLU A 186 10.27 -9.24 -8.66
N VAL A 187 10.03 -7.93 -8.83
CA VAL A 187 10.48 -6.91 -7.86
C VAL A 187 9.48 -6.67 -6.71
N THR A 188 8.29 -7.25 -6.77
CA THR A 188 7.22 -7.05 -5.77
C THR A 188 6.86 -8.34 -5.04
N ALA A 189 6.18 -8.21 -3.91
CA ALA A 189 5.68 -9.32 -3.10
C ALA A 189 4.62 -10.19 -3.82
N LEU A 190 4.16 -9.77 -5.02
CA LEU A 190 3.25 -10.57 -5.85
C LEU A 190 3.80 -11.97 -6.18
N ARG A 191 5.12 -12.14 -6.26
CA ARG A 191 5.75 -13.45 -6.51
C ARG A 191 5.48 -14.51 -5.44
N GLU A 192 5.06 -14.11 -4.25
CA GLU A 192 4.67 -15.04 -3.17
C GLU A 192 3.16 -15.14 -2.99
N ARG A 193 2.37 -14.45 -3.81
CA ARG A 193 0.91 -14.50 -3.73
C ARG A 193 0.35 -15.71 -4.46
N ALA A 194 -0.79 -16.18 -3.97
CA ALA A 194 -1.57 -17.25 -4.55
C ALA A 194 -3.07 -16.92 -4.57
N VAL A 195 -3.84 -17.74 -5.30
CA VAL A 195 -5.31 -17.69 -5.24
C VAL A 195 -5.76 -17.92 -3.79
N GLY A 196 -6.68 -17.06 -3.33
CA GLY A 196 -7.17 -17.04 -1.95
C GLY A 196 -6.54 -15.96 -1.09
N ASP A 197 -5.37 -15.44 -1.45
CA ASP A 197 -4.69 -14.40 -0.67
C ASP A 197 -5.44 -13.06 -0.71
N ALA A 198 -5.31 -12.32 0.38
CA ALA A 198 -5.83 -10.97 0.52
C ALA A 198 -4.83 -9.91 0.01
N VAL A 199 -5.34 -8.92 -0.71
CA VAL A 199 -4.57 -7.76 -1.20
C VAL A 199 -5.21 -6.47 -0.73
N ASN A 200 -4.40 -5.47 -0.39
CA ASN A 200 -4.86 -4.12 -0.10
C ASN A 200 -5.26 -3.43 -1.39
N LEU A 201 -6.41 -2.77 -1.40
CA LEU A 201 -6.90 -2.02 -2.55
C LEU A 201 -7.07 -0.56 -2.20
N GLU A 202 -6.50 0.30 -3.03
CA GLU A 202 -6.78 1.74 -3.04
C GLU A 202 -7.21 2.14 -4.45
N ALA A 203 -8.44 2.64 -4.56
CA ALA A 203 -8.96 3.19 -5.80
C ALA A 203 -8.39 4.58 -6.09
N ASP A 204 -8.35 4.95 -7.37
CA ASP A 204 -7.83 6.24 -7.82
C ASP A 204 -8.52 7.42 -7.11
N LEU A 205 -7.71 8.25 -6.48
CA LEU A 205 -8.13 9.45 -5.77
C LEU A 205 -8.96 10.39 -6.67
N LEU A 206 -8.58 10.53 -7.94
CA LEU A 206 -9.30 11.37 -8.89
C LEU A 206 -10.71 10.83 -9.13
N GLY A 207 -10.84 9.51 -9.29
CA GLY A 207 -12.13 8.83 -9.44
C GLY A 207 -13.05 9.06 -8.24
N LYS A 208 -12.52 9.03 -7.01
CA LYS A 208 -13.28 9.30 -5.78
C LYS A 208 -13.79 10.73 -5.73
N TYR A 209 -12.96 11.73 -6.04
CA TYR A 209 -13.39 13.13 -6.07
C TYR A 209 -14.46 13.38 -7.14
N VAL A 210 -14.27 12.85 -8.36
CA VAL A 210 -15.27 12.98 -9.43
C VAL A 210 -16.59 12.35 -9.01
N HIS A 211 -16.57 11.13 -8.48
CA HIS A 211 -17.77 10.45 -7.97
C HIS A 211 -18.45 11.30 -6.89
N GLN A 212 -17.72 11.80 -5.90
CA GLN A 212 -18.29 12.63 -4.83
C GLN A 212 -19.01 13.87 -5.38
N PHE A 213 -18.41 14.59 -6.33
CA PHE A 213 -19.02 15.81 -6.86
C PHE A 213 -20.18 15.57 -7.82
N VAL A 214 -20.23 14.42 -8.49
CA VAL A 214 -21.33 14.06 -9.38
C VAL A 214 -22.50 13.45 -8.60
N SER A 215 -22.24 12.57 -7.63
CA SER A 215 -23.29 11.91 -6.84
C SER A 215 -23.99 12.80 -5.82
N VAL A 216 -23.39 13.94 -5.44
CA VAL A 216 -24.03 14.93 -4.53
C VAL A 216 -24.96 15.88 -5.30
N ARG A 217 -25.00 15.79 -6.64
CA ARG A 217 -25.89 16.61 -7.49
C ARG A 217 -27.24 15.94 -7.80
N GLU A 218 -27.48 14.75 -7.27
CA GLU A 218 -28.78 14.06 -7.26
C GLU A 218 -29.45 14.22 -5.89
#